data_AF-A0A2E1ABN9-F1
#
_entry.id   AF-A0A2E1ABN9-F1
#
_cell.length_a   1.000
_cell.length_b   1.000
_cell.length_c   1.000
_cell.angle_alpha   90.00
_cell.angle_beta   90.00
_cell.angle_gamma   90.00
#
_symmetry.space_group_name_H-M   'P 1'
#
loop_
_entity.id
_entity.type
_entity.pdbx_description
1 polymer ?
#
loop_
_entity_poly.entity_id
_entity_poly.type
_entity_poly.pdbx_seq_one_letter_code
_entity_poly.pdbx_strand_id
1 'polypeptide(L)'
;MPQYPRRWPLLALLLLTGVIALVLANVISLNAAETHLIWQIYPHDVPDLDAGVSMALRALLADFQQVWTRRADIWPLYPPLLNAWALIFGESQLVLRLPNVLSGLLALVALAQLLKNTPYRLMLVAAAAVLLIPGPMLRLGPSALMLALSLWSTLLFLRWRQSPSLGRMLLYLLPTLAMLLTGWVGWLILLLHICYGMLPWLRTQASQLWRYLLIAVLLAVTVAPLLIATLAQPQPDWQSLAQATADTRAVRAPALYALPDDHPLIYYDRQVGLLDGIAVDLGWRRFTPPQIYNVVRRLRDQSTVWVLTTDDAYGRTIHEAVAERLQAGAVQSVGDVLITHYDLE
;
A
#
# COMPACT_ATOMS: atom_id res chain seq x y z
N MET A 1 -7.32 45.01 -17.24
CA MET A 1 -7.24 43.59 -17.67
C MET A 1 -6.00 42.98 -17.06
N PRO A 2 -6.09 41.93 -16.22
CA PRO A 2 -4.91 41.28 -15.68
C PRO A 2 -4.15 40.60 -16.83
N GLN A 3 -2.91 41.05 -17.08
CA GLN A 3 -2.02 40.45 -18.08
C GLN A 3 -1.78 38.99 -17.69
N TYR A 4 -2.24 38.05 -18.50
CA TYR A 4 -1.92 36.64 -18.32
C TYR A 4 -0.39 36.49 -18.37
N PRO A 5 0.24 35.87 -17.37
CA PRO A 5 1.69 35.73 -17.37
C PRO A 5 2.11 34.85 -18.55
N ARG A 6 3.10 35.32 -19.33
CA ARG A 6 3.72 34.68 -20.52
C ARG A 6 4.24 33.24 -20.33
N ARG A 7 4.03 32.60 -19.17
CA ARG A 7 4.63 31.33 -18.75
C ARG A 7 3.69 30.11 -18.81
N TRP A 8 2.42 30.28 -19.19
CA TRP A 8 1.49 29.18 -19.42
C TRP A 8 1.97 28.10 -20.42
N PRO A 9 2.67 28.46 -21.52
CA PRO A 9 3.19 27.45 -22.46
C PRO A 9 4.23 26.53 -21.82
N LEU A 10 5.05 27.07 -20.91
CA LEU A 10 6.06 26.29 -20.19
C LEU A 10 5.43 25.31 -19.21
N LEU A 11 4.37 25.74 -18.51
CA LEU A 11 3.60 24.87 -17.61
C LEU A 11 2.91 23.74 -18.38
N ALA A 12 2.30 24.06 -19.52
CA ALA A 12 1.65 23.07 -20.39
C ALA A 12 2.68 22.07 -20.95
N LEU A 13 3.86 22.55 -21.37
CA LEU A 13 4.96 21.70 -21.83
C LEU A 13 5.43 20.77 -20.70
N LEU A 14 5.68 21.29 -19.50
CA LEU A 14 6.10 20.47 -18.34
C LEU A 14 5.06 19.43 -17.95
N LEU A 15 3.76 19.79 -18.00
CA LEU A 15 2.68 18.84 -17.77
C LEU A 15 2.67 17.74 -18.85
N LEU A 16 2.81 18.12 -20.13
CA LEU A 16 2.86 17.17 -21.23
C LEU A 16 4.07 16.24 -21.13
N THR A 17 5.26 16.77 -20.85
CA THR A 17 6.47 15.97 -20.65
C THR A 17 6.35 15.06 -19.43
N GLY A 18 5.74 15.56 -18.35
CA GLY A 18 5.41 14.76 -17.17
C GLY A 18 4.47 13.60 -17.50
N VAL A 19 3.39 13.84 -18.24
CA VAL A 19 2.46 12.79 -18.72
C VAL A 19 3.21 11.76 -19.54
N ILE A 20 4.01 12.18 -20.52
CA ILE A 20 4.76 11.27 -21.41
C ILE A 20 5.76 10.44 -20.61
N ALA A 21 6.53 11.06 -19.72
CA ALA A 21 7.49 10.35 -18.87
C ALA A 21 6.79 9.34 -17.94
N LEU A 22 5.63 9.71 -17.40
CA LEU A 22 4.85 8.86 -16.48
C LEU A 22 4.19 7.70 -17.23
N VAL A 23 3.74 7.90 -18.47
CA VAL A 23 3.25 6.83 -19.35
C VAL A 23 4.39 5.88 -19.72
N LEU A 24 5.54 6.42 -20.17
CA LEU A 24 6.68 5.60 -20.59
C LEU A 24 7.28 4.79 -19.44
N ALA A 25 7.40 5.38 -18.25
CA ALA A 25 7.90 4.68 -17.08
C ALA A 25 6.91 3.62 -16.55
N ASN A 26 5.62 3.74 -16.89
CA ASN A 26 4.58 2.75 -16.59
C ASN A 26 4.50 1.57 -17.58
N VAL A 27 5.27 1.58 -18.67
CA VAL A 27 5.40 0.41 -19.56
C VAL A 27 6.35 -0.63 -18.95
N ILE A 28 7.16 -0.24 -17.97
CA ILE A 28 8.10 -1.13 -17.29
C ILE A 28 7.32 -1.94 -16.25
N SER A 29 7.40 -3.27 -16.36
CA SER A 29 6.78 -4.35 -15.57
C SER A 29 6.07 -3.99 -14.25
N LEU A 30 4.92 -4.62 -13.97
CA LEU A 30 4.25 -4.52 -12.66
C LEU A 30 5.22 -4.86 -11.52
N ASN A 31 5.26 -4.04 -10.47
CA ASN A 31 6.01 -4.38 -9.27
C ASN A 31 5.20 -5.35 -8.39
N ALA A 32 5.86 -5.97 -7.39
CA ALA A 32 5.23 -6.97 -6.54
C ALA A 32 4.02 -6.42 -5.75
N ALA A 33 4.08 -5.17 -5.28
CA ALA A 33 2.98 -4.54 -4.54
C ALA A 33 1.78 -4.25 -5.44
N GLU A 34 2.01 -3.80 -6.68
CA GLU A 34 0.95 -3.61 -7.68
C GLU A 34 0.32 -4.94 -8.08
N THR A 35 1.14 -5.97 -8.28
CA THR A 35 0.65 -7.32 -8.63
C THR A 35 -0.20 -7.89 -7.50
N HIS A 36 0.26 -7.73 -6.26
CA HIS A 36 -0.50 -8.13 -5.08
C HIS A 36 -1.80 -7.34 -4.95
N LEU A 37 -1.79 -6.03 -5.16
CA LEU A 37 -2.98 -5.19 -5.14
C LEU A 37 -3.99 -5.60 -6.23
N ILE A 38 -3.52 -5.81 -7.46
CA ILE A 38 -4.36 -6.29 -8.57
C ILE A 38 -4.96 -7.65 -8.22
N TRP A 39 -4.16 -8.59 -7.74
CA TRP A 39 -4.62 -9.91 -7.33
C TRP A 39 -5.63 -9.86 -6.17
N GLN A 40 -5.45 -8.92 -5.24
CA GLN A 40 -6.37 -8.67 -4.15
C GLN A 40 -7.71 -8.07 -4.60
N ILE A 41 -7.68 -7.23 -5.65
CA ILE A 41 -8.84 -6.50 -6.17
C ILE A 41 -9.62 -7.32 -7.20
N TYR A 42 -8.96 -8.25 -7.89
CA TYR A 42 -9.57 -9.16 -8.85
C TYR A 42 -10.15 -10.40 -8.14
N PRO A 43 -11.45 -10.48 -7.87
CA PRO A 43 -12.09 -11.78 -7.71
C PRO A 43 -11.92 -12.56 -9.03
N HIS A 44 -11.70 -13.87 -8.94
CA HIS A 44 -11.53 -14.72 -10.12
C HIS A 44 -12.76 -14.77 -11.06
N ASP A 45 -13.87 -14.14 -10.66
CA ASP A 45 -15.13 -14.08 -11.38
C ASP A 45 -15.54 -12.61 -11.65
N VAL A 46 -14.92 -11.95 -12.63
CA VAL A 46 -15.43 -10.65 -13.11
C VAL A 46 -16.76 -10.93 -13.82
N PRO A 47 -17.87 -10.28 -13.40
CA PRO A 47 -19.17 -10.52 -14.02
C PRO A 47 -19.14 -10.09 -15.49
N ASP A 48 -19.68 -10.94 -16.35
CA ASP A 48 -19.80 -10.68 -17.78
C ASP A 48 -20.63 -9.41 -18.02
N LEU A 49 -20.07 -8.45 -18.75
CA LEU A 49 -20.71 -7.17 -19.08
C LEU A 49 -21.95 -7.33 -19.94
N ASP A 50 -22.03 -8.46 -20.66
CA ASP A 50 -23.20 -8.82 -21.46
C ASP A 50 -24.44 -9.05 -20.59
N ALA A 51 -24.27 -9.24 -19.28
CA ALA A 51 -25.37 -9.38 -18.33
C ALA A 51 -26.05 -8.04 -17.93
N GLY A 52 -25.54 -6.91 -18.42
CA GLY A 52 -26.17 -5.59 -18.33
C GLY A 52 -25.76 -4.72 -17.12
N VAL A 53 -25.99 -3.40 -17.24
CA VAL A 53 -25.54 -2.36 -16.30
C VAL A 53 -26.02 -2.59 -14.85
N SER A 54 -27.23 -3.11 -14.67
CA SER A 54 -27.78 -3.35 -13.33
C SER A 54 -27.06 -4.49 -12.61
N MET A 55 -26.59 -5.51 -13.33
CA MET A 55 -25.81 -6.61 -12.75
C MET A 55 -24.40 -6.15 -12.41
N ALA A 56 -23.78 -5.35 -13.29
CA ALA A 56 -22.50 -4.68 -13.01
C ALA A 56 -22.54 -3.83 -11.73
N LEU A 57 -23.58 -3.01 -11.55
CA LEU A 57 -23.74 -2.19 -10.34
C LEU A 57 -23.91 -3.03 -9.07
N ARG A 58 -24.68 -4.14 -9.14
CA ARG A 58 -24.85 -5.05 -8.00
C ARG A 58 -23.54 -5.73 -7.63
N ALA A 59 -22.75 -6.14 -8.63
CA ALA A 59 -21.45 -6.75 -8.39
C ALA A 59 -20.47 -5.76 -7.77
N LEU A 60 -20.40 -4.51 -8.26
CA LEU A 60 -19.59 -3.45 -7.65
C LEU A 60 -20.00 -3.16 -6.20
N LEU A 61 -21.31 -3.17 -5.89
CA LEU A 61 -21.80 -2.98 -4.53
C LEU A 61 -21.44 -4.17 -3.62
N ALA A 62 -21.55 -5.40 -4.12
CA ALA A 62 -21.17 -6.61 -3.39
C ALA A 62 -19.67 -6.62 -3.09
N ASP A 63 -18.85 -6.24 -4.07
CA ASP A 63 -17.39 -6.11 -3.92
C ASP A 63 -17.03 -5.02 -2.90
N PHE A 64 -17.68 -3.85 -2.95
CA PHE A 64 -17.54 -2.82 -1.93
C PHE A 64 -17.83 -3.35 -0.52
N GLN A 65 -18.95 -4.07 -0.36
CA GLN A 65 -19.35 -4.64 0.93
C GLN A 65 -18.36 -5.72 1.41
N GLN A 66 -17.82 -6.52 0.49
CA GLN A 66 -16.80 -7.52 0.80
C GLN A 66 -15.49 -6.88 1.26
N VAL A 67 -14.99 -5.86 0.54
CA VAL A 67 -13.79 -5.11 0.92
C VAL A 67 -13.98 -4.46 2.29
N TRP A 68 -15.13 -3.84 2.52
CA TRP A 68 -15.45 -3.18 3.80
C TRP A 68 -15.48 -4.15 4.98
N THR A 69 -15.98 -5.37 4.78
CA THR A 69 -16.16 -6.34 5.86
C THR A 69 -14.95 -7.22 6.13
N ARG A 70 -14.10 -7.48 5.12
CA ARG A 70 -13.02 -8.48 5.22
C ARG A 70 -11.63 -7.90 5.40
N ARG A 71 -11.39 -6.61 5.13
CA ARG A 71 -10.02 -6.10 4.97
C ARG A 71 -9.83 -4.73 5.61
N ALA A 72 -9.41 -4.73 6.88
CA ALA A 72 -9.03 -3.52 7.61
C ALA A 72 -7.75 -2.85 7.06
N ASP A 73 -6.98 -3.58 6.25
CA ASP A 73 -5.70 -3.21 5.66
C ASP A 73 -5.80 -2.57 4.27
N ILE A 74 -6.96 -2.69 3.59
CA ILE A 74 -7.16 -2.13 2.24
C ILE A 74 -7.95 -0.83 2.29
N TRP A 75 -7.54 0.13 1.47
CA TRP A 75 -8.20 1.40 1.23
C TRP A 75 -9.59 1.23 0.57
N PRO A 76 -10.71 1.41 1.28
CA PRO A 76 -12.01 0.88 0.84
C PRO A 76 -12.56 1.51 -0.45
N LEU A 77 -12.19 2.75 -0.78
CA LEU A 77 -12.64 3.40 -2.02
C LEU A 77 -11.87 2.95 -3.26
N TYR A 78 -10.61 2.52 -3.13
CA TYR A 78 -9.76 2.32 -4.30
C TYR A 78 -10.08 1.05 -5.10
N PRO A 79 -10.21 -0.16 -4.50
CA PRO A 79 -10.66 -1.36 -5.19
C PRO A 79 -11.93 -1.21 -6.04
N PRO A 80 -13.06 -0.72 -5.50
CA PRO A 80 -14.30 -0.60 -6.28
C PRO A 80 -14.15 0.41 -7.42
N LEU A 81 -13.34 1.46 -7.25
CA LEU A 81 -13.05 2.44 -8.29
C LEU A 81 -12.22 1.80 -9.41
N LEU A 82 -11.20 1.00 -9.04
CA LEU A 82 -10.38 0.29 -10.01
C LEU A 82 -11.19 -0.80 -10.74
N ASN A 83 -12.08 -1.51 -10.05
CA ASN A 83 -12.98 -2.50 -10.64
C ASN A 83 -13.98 -1.85 -11.59
N ALA A 84 -14.61 -0.75 -11.21
CA ALA A 84 -15.47 0.02 -12.11
C ALA A 84 -14.71 0.53 -13.34
N TRP A 85 -13.44 0.92 -13.15
CA TRP A 85 -12.58 1.36 -14.24
C TRP A 85 -12.22 0.21 -15.19
N ALA A 86 -11.77 -0.92 -14.66
CA ALA A 86 -11.44 -2.12 -15.43
C ALA A 86 -12.66 -2.65 -16.21
N LEU A 87 -13.85 -2.57 -15.60
CA LEU A 87 -15.09 -2.92 -16.26
C LEU A 87 -15.37 -2.05 -17.50
N ILE A 88 -15.08 -0.76 -17.44
CA ILE A 88 -15.37 0.17 -18.55
C ILE A 88 -14.29 0.09 -19.64
N PHE A 89 -13.02 -0.05 -19.26
CA PHE A 89 -11.88 0.13 -20.15
C PHE A 89 -11.09 -1.16 -20.43
N GLY A 90 -11.45 -2.28 -19.80
CA GLY A 90 -10.77 -3.58 -19.90
C GLY A 90 -9.63 -3.77 -18.89
N GLU A 91 -8.99 -4.93 -18.97
CA GLU A 91 -8.08 -5.43 -17.90
C GLU A 91 -6.59 -5.26 -18.23
N SER A 92 -6.26 -4.48 -19.25
CA SER A 92 -4.86 -4.31 -19.62
C SER A 92 -4.06 -3.61 -18.51
N GLN A 93 -2.79 -3.98 -18.35
CA GLN A 93 -1.91 -3.36 -17.35
C GLN A 93 -1.84 -1.84 -17.51
N LEU A 94 -1.89 -1.34 -18.75
CA LEU A 94 -1.93 0.08 -19.04
C LEU A 94 -3.21 0.71 -18.49
N VAL A 95 -4.36 0.09 -18.74
CA VAL A 95 -5.67 0.58 -18.30
C VAL A 95 -5.75 0.63 -16.78
N LEU A 96 -5.27 -0.38 -16.07
CA LEU A 96 -5.26 -0.41 -14.60
C LEU A 96 -4.36 0.68 -13.98
N ARG A 97 -3.38 1.20 -14.71
CA ARG A 97 -2.49 2.28 -14.25
C ARG A 97 -3.04 3.68 -14.53
N LEU A 98 -3.91 3.83 -15.52
CA LEU A 98 -4.48 5.14 -15.91
C LEU A 98 -5.15 5.90 -14.76
N PRO A 99 -5.93 5.29 -13.83
CA PRO A 99 -6.52 6.01 -12.71
C PRO A 99 -5.50 6.74 -11.84
N ASN A 100 -4.32 6.15 -11.65
CA ASN A 100 -3.24 6.76 -10.87
C ASN A 100 -2.60 7.93 -11.63
N VAL A 101 -2.40 7.77 -12.95
CA VAL A 101 -1.95 8.87 -13.82
C VAL A 101 -2.92 10.05 -13.76
N LEU A 102 -4.20 9.78 -13.93
CA LEU A 102 -5.26 10.80 -13.87
C LEU A 102 -5.31 11.47 -12.50
N SER A 103 -5.19 10.69 -11.42
CA SER A 103 -5.12 11.23 -10.06
C SER A 103 -3.90 12.13 -9.87
N GLY A 104 -2.72 11.73 -10.34
CA GLY A 104 -1.51 12.55 -10.32
C GLY A 104 -1.69 13.88 -11.07
N LEU A 105 -2.33 13.85 -12.23
CA LEU A 105 -2.64 15.07 -12.99
C LEU A 105 -3.63 15.98 -12.25
N LEU A 106 -4.69 15.39 -11.67
CA LEU A 106 -5.64 16.13 -10.85
C LEU A 106 -4.96 16.76 -9.62
N ALA A 107 -4.03 16.04 -8.97
CA ALA A 107 -3.22 16.56 -7.88
C ALA A 107 -2.39 17.77 -8.32
N LEU A 108 -1.70 17.69 -9.46
CA LEU A 108 -0.91 18.80 -10.01
C LEU A 108 -1.77 20.03 -10.31
N VAL A 109 -2.97 19.85 -10.87
CA VAL A 109 -3.91 20.94 -11.12
C VAL A 109 -4.34 21.62 -9.81
N ALA A 110 -4.75 20.83 -8.80
CA ALA A 110 -5.15 21.38 -7.51
C ALA A 110 -4.01 22.11 -6.82
N LEU A 111 -2.79 21.54 -6.87
CA LEU A 111 -1.58 22.15 -6.32
C LEU A 111 -1.28 23.49 -7.02
N ALA A 112 -1.32 23.54 -8.35
CA ALA A 112 -1.10 24.78 -9.10
C ALA A 112 -2.12 25.87 -8.71
N GLN A 113 -3.38 25.50 -8.47
CA GLN A 113 -4.43 26.44 -8.04
C GLN A 113 -4.22 26.94 -6.60
N LEU A 114 -3.90 26.05 -5.67
CA LEU A 114 -3.56 26.40 -4.28
C LEU A 114 -2.40 27.39 -4.24
N LEU A 115 -1.42 27.18 -5.11
CA LEU A 115 -0.18 27.94 -5.09
C LEU A 115 -0.23 29.25 -5.87
N LYS A 116 -1.22 29.46 -6.75
CA LYS A 116 -1.42 30.70 -7.52
C LYS A 116 -1.39 31.97 -6.64
N ASN A 117 -1.82 31.84 -5.38
CA ASN A 117 -1.95 32.95 -4.44
C ASN A 117 -0.90 32.92 -3.31
N THR A 118 0.12 32.06 -3.41
CA THR A 118 1.19 31.97 -2.39
C THR A 118 2.47 32.69 -2.84
N PRO A 119 3.16 33.40 -1.93
CA PRO A 119 4.43 34.08 -2.27
C PRO A 119 5.60 33.10 -2.49
N TYR A 120 5.49 31.84 -2.07
CA TYR A 120 6.57 30.85 -2.06
C TYR A 120 6.67 30.02 -3.35
N ARG A 121 6.83 30.69 -4.50
CA ARG A 121 6.89 30.05 -5.84
C ARG A 121 8.11 29.15 -6.08
N LEU A 122 9.13 29.17 -5.21
CA LEU A 122 10.32 28.33 -5.35
C LEU A 122 10.13 26.97 -4.65
N MET A 123 9.45 26.97 -3.50
CA MET A 123 8.93 25.74 -2.87
C MET A 123 7.94 25.00 -3.80
N LEU A 124 7.27 25.73 -4.70
CA LEU A 124 6.34 25.22 -5.72
C LEU A 124 7.05 24.36 -6.78
N VAL A 125 8.19 24.82 -7.29
CA VAL A 125 8.99 24.05 -8.25
C VAL A 125 9.60 22.84 -7.55
N ALA A 126 10.04 22.99 -6.30
CA ALA A 126 10.57 21.87 -5.52
C ALA A 126 9.50 20.81 -5.22
N ALA A 127 8.32 21.20 -4.74
CA ALA A 127 7.21 20.27 -4.47
C ALA A 127 6.70 19.61 -5.75
N ALA A 128 6.53 20.36 -6.84
CA ALA A 128 6.16 19.81 -8.14
C ALA A 128 7.25 18.88 -8.70
N ALA A 129 8.53 19.22 -8.54
CA ALA A 129 9.64 18.38 -8.97
C ALA A 129 9.69 17.07 -8.17
N VAL A 130 9.52 17.11 -6.84
CA VAL A 130 9.42 15.92 -5.97
C VAL A 130 8.24 15.05 -6.38
N LEU A 131 7.10 15.65 -6.71
CA LEU A 131 5.92 14.96 -7.23
C LEU A 131 6.07 14.50 -8.69
N LEU A 132 7.08 14.97 -9.43
CA LEU A 132 7.38 14.51 -10.78
C LEU A 132 8.50 13.46 -10.79
N ILE A 133 9.11 13.15 -9.63
CA ILE A 133 10.05 12.03 -9.52
C ILE A 133 9.24 10.75 -9.76
N PRO A 134 9.55 9.97 -10.82
CA PRO A 134 8.74 8.82 -11.19
C PRO A 134 8.76 7.72 -10.12
N GLY A 135 9.84 7.61 -9.33
CA GLY A 135 10.00 6.56 -8.32
C GLY A 135 8.88 6.53 -7.26
N PRO A 136 8.59 7.65 -6.57
CA PRO A 136 7.44 7.75 -5.68
C PRO A 136 6.12 7.63 -6.44
N MET A 137 5.92 8.40 -7.52
CA MET A 137 4.64 8.51 -8.23
C MET A 137 4.16 7.26 -8.96
N LEU A 138 5.07 6.47 -9.53
CA LEU A 138 4.74 5.21 -10.20
C LEU A 138 4.45 4.08 -9.19
N ARG A 139 4.90 4.22 -7.94
CA ARG A 139 4.53 3.32 -6.84
C ARG A 139 3.25 3.77 -6.12
N LEU A 140 2.68 4.93 -6.49
CA LEU A 140 1.46 5.44 -5.90
C LEU A 140 0.26 4.73 -6.52
N GLY A 141 -0.04 3.55 -6.02
CA GLY A 141 -1.39 3.00 -6.17
C GLY A 141 -2.40 3.93 -5.48
N PRO A 142 -3.06 3.51 -4.40
CA PRO A 142 -4.12 4.30 -3.76
C PRO A 142 -3.65 5.65 -3.19
N SER A 143 -2.34 5.79 -2.98
CA SER A 143 -1.71 7.04 -2.56
C SER A 143 -1.84 8.19 -3.59
N ALA A 144 -1.90 7.91 -4.90
CA ALA A 144 -2.05 8.96 -5.92
C ALA A 144 -3.44 9.58 -5.84
N LEU A 145 -4.45 8.72 -5.75
CA LEU A 145 -5.84 9.11 -5.52
C LEU A 145 -5.98 9.89 -4.21
N MET A 146 -5.40 9.37 -3.12
CA MET A 146 -5.38 10.05 -1.82
C MET A 146 -4.79 11.46 -1.90
N LEU A 147 -3.64 11.62 -2.56
CA LEU A 147 -2.99 12.92 -2.73
C LEU A 147 -3.88 13.89 -3.53
N ALA A 148 -4.47 13.42 -4.63
CA ALA A 148 -5.37 14.21 -5.46
C ALA A 148 -6.57 14.70 -4.66
N LEU A 149 -7.26 13.78 -3.96
CA LEU A 149 -8.41 14.10 -3.11
C LEU A 149 -8.04 15.05 -1.98
N SER A 150 -6.86 14.87 -1.35
CA SER A 150 -6.36 15.76 -0.28
C SER A 150 -6.16 17.20 -0.76
N LEU A 151 -5.55 17.37 -1.93
CA LEU A 151 -5.29 18.70 -2.50
C LEU A 151 -6.57 19.37 -2.99
N TRP A 152 -7.47 18.61 -3.64
CA TRP A 152 -8.77 19.13 -4.08
C TRP A 152 -9.68 19.49 -2.90
N SER A 153 -9.75 18.63 -1.88
CA SER A 153 -10.47 18.92 -0.63
C SER A 153 -9.95 20.21 0.00
N THR A 154 -8.63 20.38 0.11
CA THR A 154 -8.01 21.60 0.63
C THR A 154 -8.32 22.84 -0.22
N LEU A 155 -8.24 22.74 -1.55
CA LEU A 155 -8.56 23.84 -2.46
C LEU A 155 -10.01 24.29 -2.31
N LEU A 156 -10.94 23.34 -2.29
CA LEU A 156 -12.38 23.62 -2.21
C LEU A 156 -12.77 24.11 -0.81
N PHE A 157 -12.15 23.60 0.23
CA PHE A 157 -12.29 24.12 1.59
C PHE A 157 -11.90 25.60 1.67
N LEU A 158 -10.75 25.99 1.11
CA LEU A 158 -10.32 27.40 1.09
C LEU A 158 -11.29 28.28 0.29
N ARG A 159 -11.80 27.80 -0.85
CA ARG A 159 -12.79 28.53 -1.68
C ARG A 159 -14.15 28.66 -1.01
N TRP A 160 -14.60 27.62 -0.31
CA TRP A 160 -15.83 27.65 0.49
C TRP A 160 -15.69 28.66 1.63
N ARG A 161 -14.56 28.64 2.34
CA ARG A 161 -14.31 29.60 3.42
C ARG A 161 -14.28 31.06 2.94
N GLN A 162 -13.74 31.33 1.76
CA GLN A 162 -13.69 32.69 1.19
C GLN A 162 -15.05 33.21 0.74
N SER A 163 -15.96 32.35 0.30
CA SER A 163 -17.35 32.74 0.01
C SER A 163 -18.28 31.57 0.33
N PRO A 164 -18.79 31.50 1.57
CA PRO A 164 -19.62 30.39 2.02
C PRO A 164 -20.92 30.32 1.22
N SER A 165 -21.20 29.15 0.64
CA SER A 165 -22.49 28.82 0.04
C SER A 165 -22.74 27.32 0.13
N LEU A 166 -24.01 26.92 0.10
CA LEU A 166 -24.39 25.50 0.17
C LEU A 166 -23.73 24.68 -0.96
N GLY A 167 -23.77 25.18 -2.19
CA GLY A 167 -23.16 24.49 -3.33
C GLY A 167 -21.65 24.29 -3.18
N ARG A 168 -20.91 25.28 -2.67
CA ARG A 168 -19.46 25.14 -2.42
C ARG A 168 -19.15 24.20 -1.26
N MET A 169 -20.02 24.18 -0.25
CA MET A 169 -19.92 23.22 0.85
C MET A 169 -20.07 21.80 0.32
N LEU A 170 -21.09 21.52 -0.50
CA LEU A 170 -21.30 20.21 -1.11
C LEU A 170 -20.12 19.79 -2.00
N LEU A 171 -19.59 20.71 -2.82
CA LEU A 171 -18.40 20.46 -3.63
C LEU A 171 -17.16 20.15 -2.79
N TYR A 172 -16.99 20.78 -1.63
CA TYR A 172 -15.91 20.47 -0.69
C TYR A 172 -16.12 19.10 0.00
N LEU A 173 -17.35 18.78 0.40
CA LEU A 173 -17.65 17.54 1.12
C LEU A 173 -17.37 16.30 0.27
N LEU A 174 -17.66 16.34 -1.04
CA LEU A 174 -17.48 15.20 -1.93
C LEU A 174 -16.04 14.62 -1.95
N PRO A 175 -14.98 15.39 -2.30
CA PRO A 175 -13.62 14.88 -2.25
C PRO A 175 -13.12 14.62 -0.83
N THR A 176 -13.68 15.30 0.17
CA THR A 176 -13.32 15.07 1.58
C THR A 176 -13.82 13.71 2.07
N LEU A 177 -15.08 13.36 1.77
CA LEU A 177 -15.63 12.04 2.07
C LEU A 177 -14.90 10.95 1.28
N ALA A 178 -14.64 11.18 -0.01
CA ALA A 178 -13.84 10.26 -0.82
C ALA A 178 -12.43 10.06 -0.24
N MET A 179 -11.77 11.12 0.21
CA MET A 179 -10.44 11.06 0.85
C MET A 179 -10.48 10.22 2.14
N LEU A 180 -11.48 10.41 3.00
CA LEU A 180 -11.65 9.63 4.23
C LEU A 180 -11.89 8.14 3.94
N LEU A 181 -12.67 7.83 2.90
CA LEU A 181 -12.87 6.46 2.41
C LEU A 181 -11.65 5.89 1.68
N THR A 182 -10.69 6.72 1.28
CA THR A 182 -9.46 6.24 0.66
C THR A 182 -8.43 5.84 1.72
N GLY A 183 -8.54 6.26 2.98
CA GLY A 183 -7.55 5.88 3.99
C GLY A 183 -7.37 6.87 5.14
N TRP A 184 -6.67 6.40 6.17
CA TRP A 184 -6.57 7.07 7.47
C TRP A 184 -5.89 8.45 7.42
N VAL A 185 -4.96 8.68 6.48
CA VAL A 185 -4.29 9.98 6.27
C VAL A 185 -5.31 11.09 5.98
N GLY A 186 -6.45 10.75 5.39
CA GLY A 186 -7.54 11.70 5.15
C GLY A 186 -8.08 12.35 6.43
N TRP A 187 -8.07 11.63 7.57
CA TRP A 187 -8.47 12.19 8.85
C TRP A 187 -7.54 13.31 9.30
N LEU A 188 -6.24 13.20 9.03
CA LEU A 188 -5.27 14.24 9.37
C LEU A 188 -5.56 15.53 8.60
N ILE A 189 -5.86 15.40 7.31
CA ILE A 189 -6.21 16.54 6.46
C ILE A 189 -7.54 17.18 6.91
N LEU A 190 -8.56 16.37 7.23
CA LEU A 190 -9.82 16.87 7.76
C LEU A 190 -9.62 17.61 9.09
N LEU A 191 -8.82 17.05 10.01
CA LEU A 191 -8.48 17.71 11.26
C LEU A 191 -7.82 19.05 10.98
N LEU A 192 -6.84 19.13 10.08
CA LEU A 192 -6.22 20.40 9.66
C LEU A 192 -7.25 21.41 9.12
N HIS A 193 -8.26 20.98 8.35
CA HIS A 193 -9.33 21.86 7.89
C HIS A 193 -10.18 22.36 9.06
N ILE A 194 -10.54 21.50 10.01
CA ILE A 194 -11.26 21.88 11.23
C ILE A 194 -10.44 22.90 12.03
N CYS A 195 -9.15 22.62 12.30
CA CYS A 195 -8.23 23.53 12.98
C CYS A 195 -8.19 24.90 12.32
N TYR A 196 -7.97 24.90 11.00
CA TYR A 196 -7.85 26.13 10.23
C TYR A 196 -9.16 26.90 10.27
N GLY A 197 -10.31 26.22 10.11
CA GLY A 197 -11.65 26.80 10.18
C GLY A 197 -11.98 27.40 11.54
N MET A 198 -11.55 26.77 12.63
CA MET A 198 -11.73 27.25 14.01
C MET A 198 -10.78 28.41 14.37
N LEU A 199 -9.72 28.64 13.59
CA LEU A 199 -8.67 29.61 13.92
C LEU A 199 -9.17 31.06 14.16
N PRO A 200 -10.16 31.61 13.43
CA PRO A 200 -10.75 32.92 13.75
C PRO A 200 -11.42 32.93 15.13
N TRP A 201 -12.21 31.90 15.44
CA TRP A 201 -12.89 31.77 16.74
C TRP A 201 -11.87 31.61 17.87
N LEU A 202 -10.83 30.78 17.65
CA LEU A 202 -9.74 30.63 18.60
C LEU A 202 -9.06 31.96 18.88
N ARG A 203 -8.83 32.79 17.85
CA ARG A 203 -8.20 34.11 17.98
C ARG A 203 -9.05 35.12 18.75
N THR A 204 -10.37 35.11 18.57
CA THR A 204 -11.24 36.16 19.13
C THR A 204 -11.88 35.79 20.47
N GLN A 205 -12.22 34.51 20.71
CA GLN A 205 -13.04 34.11 21.85
C GLN A 205 -12.42 33.05 22.76
N ALA A 206 -11.51 32.20 22.26
CA ALA A 206 -10.96 31.13 23.09
C ALA A 206 -9.88 31.64 24.05
N SER A 207 -9.99 31.25 25.31
CA SER A 207 -8.91 31.44 26.30
C SER A 207 -7.64 30.70 25.86
N GLN A 208 -6.48 31.12 26.36
CA GLN A 208 -5.20 30.53 26.00
C GLN A 208 -5.12 29.04 26.35
N LEU A 209 -5.77 28.61 27.44
CA LEU A 209 -5.89 27.21 27.84
C LEU A 209 -6.63 26.37 26.78
N TRP A 210 -7.78 26.85 26.29
CA TRP A 210 -8.57 26.15 25.26
C TRP A 210 -7.80 26.01 23.95
N ARG A 211 -6.96 26.98 23.61
CA ARG A 211 -6.07 26.89 22.43
C ARG A 211 -5.06 25.75 22.58
N TYR A 212 -4.40 25.64 23.73
CA TYR A 212 -3.43 24.55 23.97
C TYR A 212 -4.11 23.19 24.04
N LEU A 213 -5.26 23.09 24.71
CA LEU A 213 -6.04 21.85 24.78
C LEU A 213 -6.46 21.38 23.39
N LEU A 214 -6.95 22.28 22.53
CA LEU A 214 -7.32 21.90 21.17
C LEU A 214 -6.10 21.38 20.39
N ILE A 215 -4.96 22.09 20.43
CA ILE A 215 -3.72 21.64 19.77
C ILE A 215 -3.27 20.27 20.29
N ALA A 216 -3.31 20.05 21.60
CA ALA A 216 -2.93 18.79 22.22
C ALA A 216 -3.87 17.64 21.79
N VAL A 217 -5.18 17.87 21.77
CA VAL A 217 -6.17 16.89 21.30
C VAL A 217 -5.96 16.58 19.82
N LEU A 218 -5.72 17.58 18.99
CA LEU A 218 -5.48 17.39 17.56
C LEU A 218 -4.21 16.57 17.30
N LEU A 219 -3.13 16.88 18.02
CA LEU A 219 -1.88 16.13 17.95
C LEU A 219 -2.09 14.68 18.41
N ALA A 220 -2.78 14.50 19.55
CA ALA A 220 -3.09 13.17 20.08
C ALA A 220 -3.95 12.36 19.10
N VAL A 221 -5.04 12.91 18.55
CA VAL A 221 -5.89 12.22 17.57
C VAL A 221 -5.15 11.91 16.26
N THR A 222 -4.19 12.76 15.87
CA THR A 222 -3.37 12.56 14.66
C THR A 222 -2.33 11.45 14.85
N VAL A 223 -1.64 11.45 16.00
CA VAL A 223 -0.49 10.58 16.27
C VAL A 223 -0.92 9.26 16.91
N ALA A 224 -2.00 9.24 17.71
CA ALA A 224 -2.44 8.06 18.43
C ALA A 224 -2.79 6.88 17.52
N PRO A 225 -3.50 7.01 16.38
CA PRO A 225 -3.76 5.89 15.49
C PRO A 225 -2.46 5.29 14.92
N LEU A 226 -1.46 6.12 14.61
CA LEU A 226 -0.16 5.66 14.15
C LEU A 226 0.59 4.93 15.28
N LEU A 227 0.58 5.48 16.50
CA LEU A 227 1.17 4.83 17.67
C LEU A 227 0.45 3.53 18.02
N ILE A 228 -0.88 3.50 17.97
CA ILE A 228 -1.66 2.28 18.20
C ILE A 228 -1.39 1.27 17.10
N ALA A 229 -1.37 1.65 15.83
CA ALA A 229 -1.06 0.72 14.74
C ALA A 229 0.36 0.14 14.87
N THR A 230 1.33 0.93 15.32
CA THR A 230 2.72 0.48 15.50
C THR A 230 2.94 -0.31 16.79
N LEU A 231 2.22 0.01 17.86
CA LEU A 231 2.37 -0.61 19.19
C LEU A 231 1.40 -1.78 19.43
N ALA A 232 0.25 -1.80 18.76
CA ALA A 232 -0.82 -2.77 18.99
C ALA A 232 -0.85 -3.89 17.94
N GLN A 233 0.00 -3.86 16.91
CA GLN A 233 0.21 -5.07 16.11
C GLN A 233 0.91 -6.09 17.00
N PRO A 234 0.26 -7.22 17.35
CA PRO A 234 0.91 -8.28 18.07
C PRO A 234 2.04 -8.78 17.18
N GLN A 235 3.26 -8.40 17.51
CA GLN A 235 4.44 -8.92 16.83
C GLN A 235 4.47 -10.41 17.15
N PRO A 236 4.51 -11.29 16.14
CA PRO A 236 4.73 -12.71 16.40
C PRO A 236 5.99 -12.84 17.25
N ASP A 237 5.98 -13.75 18.22
CA ASP A 237 7.13 -13.97 19.09
C ASP A 237 8.22 -14.74 18.33
N TRP A 238 8.87 -14.03 17.41
CA TRP A 238 9.90 -14.53 16.53
C TRP A 238 11.10 -15.05 17.30
N GLN A 239 11.38 -14.48 18.48
CA GLN A 239 12.47 -14.93 19.33
C GLN A 239 12.16 -16.31 19.90
N SER A 240 10.98 -16.49 20.50
CA SER A 240 10.58 -17.80 21.03
C SER A 240 10.47 -18.86 19.94
N LEU A 241 9.98 -18.48 18.75
CA LEU A 241 9.93 -19.38 17.59
C LEU A 241 11.33 -19.81 17.12
N ALA A 242 12.24 -18.84 16.95
CA ALA A 242 13.60 -19.12 16.52
C ALA A 242 14.32 -19.99 17.55
N GLN A 243 14.17 -19.70 18.85
CA GLN A 243 14.74 -20.50 19.93
C GLN A 243 14.17 -21.92 19.95
N ALA A 244 12.85 -22.08 19.92
CA ALA A 244 12.21 -23.39 19.92
C ALA A 244 12.61 -24.24 18.70
N THR A 245 12.75 -23.60 17.54
CA THR A 245 13.18 -24.27 16.30
C THR A 245 14.67 -24.65 16.38
N ALA A 246 15.53 -23.76 16.86
CA ALA A 246 16.96 -24.04 17.05
C ALA A 246 17.21 -25.14 18.08
N ASP A 247 16.45 -25.16 19.19
CA ASP A 247 16.56 -26.20 20.22
C ASP A 247 16.13 -27.58 19.72
N THR A 248 15.19 -27.63 18.77
CA THR A 248 14.69 -28.88 18.18
C THR A 248 15.55 -29.34 17.00
N ARG A 249 16.09 -28.40 16.23
CA ARG A 249 16.90 -28.69 15.04
C ARG A 249 18.33 -29.05 15.45
N ALA A 250 18.75 -30.28 15.15
CA ALA A 250 20.16 -30.62 15.23
C ALA A 250 20.98 -29.80 14.21
N VAL A 251 22.14 -29.26 14.61
CA VAL A 251 23.05 -28.48 13.75
C VAL A 251 23.42 -29.22 12.44
N ARG A 252 23.41 -30.55 12.46
CA ARG A 252 23.71 -31.39 11.28
C ARG A 252 22.50 -31.59 10.34
N ALA A 253 21.29 -31.36 10.82
CA ALA A 253 20.10 -31.48 9.99
C ALA A 253 20.05 -30.30 9.02
N PRO A 254 20.04 -30.53 7.69
CA PRO A 254 20.00 -29.46 6.72
C PRO A 254 18.73 -28.62 6.84
N ALA A 255 18.84 -27.32 6.61
CA ALA A 255 17.72 -26.39 6.48
C ALA A 255 17.64 -25.83 5.06
N LEU A 256 16.45 -25.86 4.47
CA LEU A 256 16.07 -25.09 3.30
C LEU A 256 15.31 -23.87 3.80
N TYR A 257 15.71 -22.68 3.40
CA TYR A 257 14.98 -21.48 3.78
C TYR A 257 14.71 -20.56 2.60
N ALA A 258 13.55 -19.91 2.59
CA ALA A 258 13.21 -18.87 1.63
C ALA A 258 12.55 -17.71 2.39
N LEU A 259 13.38 -16.99 3.15
CA LEU A 259 12.98 -15.83 3.93
C LEU A 259 13.67 -14.59 3.35
N PRO A 260 12.99 -13.42 3.27
CA PRO A 260 13.63 -12.16 2.92
C PRO A 260 14.77 -11.79 3.87
N ASP A 261 15.81 -11.12 3.39
CA ASP A 261 16.96 -10.67 4.21
C ASP A 261 16.55 -9.71 5.35
N ASP A 262 15.43 -9.00 5.18
CA ASP A 262 14.83 -8.09 6.16
C ASP A 262 13.79 -8.77 7.07
N HIS A 263 13.60 -10.09 6.94
CA HIS A 263 12.66 -10.83 7.78
C HIS A 263 13.17 -10.94 9.23
N PRO A 264 12.33 -10.70 10.26
CA PRO A 264 12.75 -10.72 11.67
C PRO A 264 13.45 -12.00 12.12
N LEU A 265 13.05 -13.17 11.60
CA LEU A 265 13.73 -14.44 11.91
C LEU A 265 15.20 -14.47 11.47
N ILE A 266 15.60 -13.78 10.41
CA ILE A 266 17.01 -13.70 9.99
C ILE A 266 17.84 -12.90 11.00
N TYR A 267 17.22 -11.91 11.67
CA TYR A 267 17.88 -11.22 12.77
C TYR A 267 18.10 -12.14 13.97
N TYR A 268 17.07 -12.91 14.36
CA TYR A 268 17.16 -13.82 15.51
C TYR A 268 18.06 -15.03 15.23
N ASP A 269 18.10 -15.52 13.99
CA ASP A 269 19.04 -16.53 13.54
C ASP A 269 20.48 -16.21 13.96
N ARG A 270 20.93 -14.97 13.73
CA ARG A 270 22.29 -14.52 14.11
C ARG A 270 22.55 -14.57 15.62
N GLN A 271 21.51 -14.63 16.45
CA GLN A 271 21.62 -14.69 17.90
C GLN A 271 21.56 -16.12 18.44
N VAL A 272 20.70 -16.97 17.84
CA VAL A 272 20.36 -18.30 18.36
C VAL A 272 20.92 -19.45 17.51
N GLY A 273 21.52 -19.15 16.35
CA GLY A 273 22.08 -20.16 15.43
C GLY A 273 21.01 -20.99 14.73
N LEU A 274 19.85 -20.40 14.41
CA LEU A 274 18.71 -21.10 13.80
C LEU A 274 19.09 -21.81 12.50
N LEU A 275 19.98 -21.22 11.70
CA LEU A 275 20.47 -21.64 10.40
C LEU A 275 21.92 -22.17 10.48
N ASP A 276 22.45 -22.41 11.68
CA ASP A 276 23.78 -22.99 11.84
C ASP A 276 23.89 -24.36 11.13
N GLY A 277 25.10 -24.67 10.65
CA GLY A 277 25.40 -25.90 9.93
C GLY A 277 25.08 -25.82 8.44
N ILE A 278 24.31 -26.80 7.92
CA ILE A 278 23.98 -26.88 6.50
C ILE A 278 22.67 -26.12 6.26
N ALA A 279 22.75 -24.90 5.75
CA ALA A 279 21.59 -24.11 5.33
C ALA A 279 21.68 -23.78 3.82
N VAL A 280 20.55 -23.88 3.12
CA VAL A 280 20.44 -23.56 1.70
C VAL A 280 19.38 -22.49 1.51
N ASP A 281 19.83 -21.33 1.03
CA ASP A 281 18.97 -20.22 0.63
C ASP A 281 18.28 -20.53 -0.70
N LEU A 282 16.95 -20.61 -0.66
CA LEU A 282 16.06 -20.70 -1.81
C LEU A 282 15.32 -19.38 -2.09
N GLY A 283 15.56 -18.33 -1.30
CA GLY A 283 14.97 -17.00 -1.41
C GLY A 283 15.73 -16.03 -2.33
N TRP A 284 17.04 -16.24 -2.55
CA TRP A 284 17.85 -15.37 -3.44
C TRP A 284 17.36 -15.29 -4.89
N ARG A 285 16.58 -16.28 -5.36
CA ARG A 285 15.80 -16.23 -6.60
C ARG A 285 14.63 -17.19 -6.53
N ARG A 286 13.69 -17.07 -7.48
CA ARG A 286 12.63 -18.07 -7.65
C ARG A 286 13.16 -19.32 -8.36
N PHE A 287 13.08 -20.46 -7.68
CA PHE A 287 13.38 -21.79 -8.20
C PHE A 287 12.12 -22.46 -8.73
N THR A 288 12.24 -23.21 -9.83
CA THR A 288 11.12 -24.04 -10.31
C THR A 288 11.03 -25.33 -9.48
N PRO A 289 9.86 -26.00 -9.41
CA PRO A 289 9.74 -27.26 -8.68
C PRO A 289 10.81 -28.30 -9.07
N PRO A 290 11.13 -28.52 -10.37
CA PRO A 290 12.27 -29.36 -10.79
C PRO A 290 13.62 -28.99 -10.18
N GLN A 291 13.88 -27.70 -9.98
CA GLN A 291 15.12 -27.25 -9.35
C GLN A 291 15.11 -27.52 -7.84
N ILE A 292 13.97 -27.31 -7.17
CA ILE A 292 13.80 -27.61 -5.74
C ILE A 292 13.99 -29.11 -5.50
N TYR A 293 13.37 -29.98 -6.30
CA TYR A 293 13.60 -31.43 -6.20
C TYR A 293 15.07 -31.82 -6.34
N ASN A 294 15.81 -31.15 -7.23
CA ASN A 294 17.24 -31.42 -7.40
C ASN A 294 18.05 -31.03 -6.16
N VAL A 295 17.65 -29.99 -5.44
CA VAL A 295 18.25 -29.62 -4.14
C VAL A 295 17.91 -30.68 -3.10
N VAL A 296 16.62 -31.00 -2.92
CA VAL A 296 16.15 -32.01 -1.95
C VAL A 296 16.81 -33.37 -2.19
N ARG A 297 16.94 -33.81 -3.45
CA ARG A 297 17.61 -35.08 -3.80
C ARG A 297 19.07 -35.13 -3.34
N ARG A 298 19.78 -34.00 -3.30
CA ARG A 298 21.17 -33.92 -2.81
C ARG A 298 21.25 -33.98 -1.29
N LEU A 299 20.14 -33.79 -0.59
CA LEU A 299 20.02 -33.90 0.86
C LEU A 299 19.52 -35.28 1.32
N ARG A 300 19.31 -36.23 0.40
CA ARG A 300 18.71 -37.55 0.67
C ARG A 300 19.52 -38.43 1.64
N ASP A 301 20.78 -38.12 1.90
CA ASP A 301 21.57 -38.85 2.90
C ASP A 301 21.30 -38.36 4.34
N GLN A 302 20.44 -37.35 4.51
CA GLN A 302 20.08 -36.76 5.81
C GLN A 302 18.71 -37.24 6.26
N SER A 303 18.62 -37.79 7.47
CA SER A 303 17.38 -38.34 8.03
C SER A 303 16.23 -37.33 8.11
N THR A 304 16.56 -36.05 8.29
CA THR A 304 15.60 -34.97 8.51
C THR A 304 16.04 -33.72 7.77
N VAL A 305 15.12 -33.04 7.09
CA VAL A 305 15.33 -31.74 6.43
C VAL A 305 14.34 -30.74 6.99
N TRP A 306 14.83 -29.58 7.43
CA TRP A 306 13.99 -28.47 7.89
C TRP A 306 13.68 -27.54 6.73
N VAL A 307 12.44 -27.06 6.65
CA VAL A 307 11.99 -26.09 5.64
C VAL A 307 11.39 -24.89 6.36
N LEU A 308 11.95 -23.71 6.10
CA LEU A 308 11.55 -22.43 6.70
C LEU A 308 11.19 -21.44 5.58
N THR A 309 9.91 -21.19 5.34
CA THR A 309 9.48 -20.27 4.26
C THR A 309 8.38 -19.35 4.73
N THR A 310 8.12 -18.28 3.97
CA THR A 310 6.88 -17.50 4.14
C THR A 310 5.65 -18.31 3.72
N ASP A 311 4.47 -18.05 4.29
CA ASP A 311 3.17 -18.62 3.86
C ASP A 311 2.62 -17.89 2.61
N ASP A 312 3.50 -17.61 1.67
CA ASP A 312 3.16 -17.04 0.38
C ASP A 312 3.06 -18.15 -0.69
N ALA A 313 2.75 -17.77 -1.93
CA ALA A 313 2.62 -18.75 -3.01
C ALA A 313 3.94 -19.52 -3.26
N TYR A 314 5.09 -18.85 -3.11
CA TYR A 314 6.39 -19.45 -3.39
C TYR A 314 6.83 -20.40 -2.26
N GLY A 315 6.66 -20.01 -0.99
CA GLY A 315 6.93 -20.89 0.13
C GLY A 315 6.08 -22.16 0.09
N ARG A 316 4.78 -22.05 -0.23
CA ARG A 316 3.92 -23.22 -0.44
C ARG A 316 4.40 -24.14 -1.56
N THR A 317 4.86 -23.60 -2.69
CA THR A 317 5.48 -24.40 -3.76
C THR A 317 6.74 -25.15 -3.27
N ILE A 318 7.54 -24.55 -2.39
CA ILE A 318 8.70 -25.23 -1.79
C ILE A 318 8.23 -26.38 -0.90
N HIS A 319 7.27 -26.14 0.00
CA HIS A 319 6.70 -27.18 0.87
C HIS A 319 6.09 -28.35 0.09
N GLU A 320 5.33 -28.06 -0.97
CA GLU A 320 4.76 -29.08 -1.87
C GLU A 320 5.86 -29.91 -2.54
N ALA A 321 6.88 -29.25 -3.09
CA ALA A 321 7.98 -29.93 -3.75
C ALA A 321 8.82 -30.81 -2.78
N VAL A 322 8.93 -30.43 -1.51
CA VAL A 322 9.62 -31.24 -0.50
C VAL A 322 8.73 -32.41 -0.05
N ALA A 323 7.43 -32.16 0.15
CA ALA A 323 6.45 -33.16 0.59
C ALA A 323 6.25 -34.32 -0.41
N GLU A 324 6.52 -34.11 -1.70
CA GLU A 324 6.50 -35.19 -2.70
C GLU A 324 7.57 -36.28 -2.47
N ARG A 325 8.59 -36.00 -1.65
CA ARG A 325 9.77 -36.87 -1.48
C ARG A 325 10.05 -37.26 -0.05
N LEU A 326 9.55 -36.49 0.90
CA LEU A 326 9.79 -36.67 2.32
C LEU A 326 8.46 -36.61 3.06
N GLN A 327 8.35 -37.36 4.15
CA GLN A 327 7.16 -37.35 4.98
C GLN A 327 7.15 -36.07 5.84
N ALA A 328 6.09 -35.27 5.70
CA ALA A 328 5.94 -34.06 6.49
C ALA A 328 5.68 -34.40 7.96
N GLY A 329 6.48 -33.82 8.85
CA GLY A 329 6.24 -33.79 10.29
C GLY A 329 5.24 -32.73 10.69
N ALA A 330 5.30 -32.30 11.95
CA ALA A 330 4.44 -31.23 12.45
C ALA A 330 4.77 -29.89 11.77
N VAL A 331 3.74 -29.27 11.18
CA VAL A 331 3.83 -27.91 10.61
C VAL A 331 3.57 -26.90 11.73
N GLN A 332 4.54 -26.02 11.96
CA GLN A 332 4.39 -24.87 12.84
C GLN A 332 4.19 -23.62 11.98
N SER A 333 3.09 -22.89 12.24
CA SER A 333 2.80 -21.61 11.60
C SER A 333 2.78 -20.52 12.66
N VAL A 334 3.63 -19.51 12.49
CA VAL A 334 3.72 -18.35 13.39
C VAL A 334 3.87 -17.10 12.53
N GLY A 335 2.92 -16.19 12.64
CA GLY A 335 2.85 -15.03 11.74
C GLY A 335 2.68 -15.48 10.30
N ASP A 336 3.58 -15.04 9.43
CA ASP A 336 3.66 -15.38 8.02
C ASP A 336 4.70 -16.46 7.70
N VAL A 337 5.23 -17.19 8.69
CA VAL A 337 6.26 -18.22 8.47
C VAL A 337 5.70 -19.61 8.69
N LEU A 338 6.04 -20.51 7.76
CA LEU A 338 5.86 -21.95 7.84
C LEU A 338 7.21 -22.60 8.18
N ILE A 339 7.22 -23.36 9.27
CA ILE A 339 8.36 -24.18 9.68
C ILE A 339 7.89 -25.63 9.70
N THR A 340 8.58 -26.49 8.97
CA THR A 340 8.25 -27.92 8.91
C THR A 340 9.52 -28.73 8.87
N HIS A 341 9.61 -29.77 9.70
CA HIS A 341 10.62 -30.82 9.53
C HIS A 341 10.03 -31.92 8.67
N TYR A 342 10.85 -32.45 7.78
CA TYR A 342 10.51 -33.52 6.87
C TYR A 342 11.47 -34.68 7.10
N ASP A 343 10.95 -35.88 7.29
CA ASP A 343 11.74 -37.07 7.52
C ASP A 343 11.80 -37.95 6.27
N LEU A 344 12.90 -38.69 6.11
CA LEU A 344 13.01 -39.73 5.09
C LEU A 344 12.11 -40.92 5.47
N GLU A 345 11.36 -41.42 4.49
CA GLU A 345 10.65 -42.71 4.58
C GLU A 345 11.60 -43.90 4.79
#